data_AF-A0A8H8DJC7-F1
#
_entry.id   AF-A0A8H8DJC7-F1
#
_cell.length_a   1.000
_cell.length_b   1.000
_cell.length_c   1.000
_cell.angle_alpha   90.00
_cell.angle_beta   90.00
_cell.angle_gamma   90.00
#
_symmetry.space_group_name_H-M   'P 1'
#
loop_
_entity.id
_entity.type
_entity.pdbx_description
1 polymer ?
#
loop_
_entity_poly.entity_id
_entity_poly.type
_entity_poly.pdbx_seq_one_letter_code
_entity_poly.pdbx_strand_id
1 'polypeptide(L)'
;LVKPHIEPILNALLPLSRDPNPRVASSILNSLAELAQVGGEDLKSHLGELMPVIIDSLQDQSSSSKRVAALRALGQVSSYAGFVIEPYTRYPYLLDVLIGILKSEQSPAIRKETMRVMGIIGAIDPYRLQVRFRAEED
;
A
#
# COMPACT_ATOMS: atom_id res chain seq x y z
N LEU A 1 8.25 -22.25 -8.13
CA LEU A 1 7.06 -23.12 -8.16
C LEU A 1 5.72 -22.36 -8.01
N VAL A 2 5.68 -21.09 -7.56
CA VAL A 2 4.42 -20.33 -7.34
C VAL A 2 4.05 -19.39 -8.50
N LYS A 3 4.99 -19.12 -9.41
CA LYS A 3 4.87 -18.14 -10.51
C LYS A 3 3.60 -18.21 -11.36
N PRO A 4 3.09 -19.38 -11.82
CA PRO A 4 1.90 -19.43 -12.66
C PRO A 4 0.57 -19.27 -11.90
N HIS A 5 0.57 -19.18 -10.56
CA HIS A 5 -0.64 -19.11 -9.75
C HIS A 5 -0.90 -17.75 -9.09
N ILE A 6 0.01 -16.78 -9.26
CA ILE A 6 -0.12 -15.46 -8.65
C ILE A 6 -1.38 -14.74 -9.15
N GLU A 7 -1.62 -14.74 -10.45
CA GLU A 7 -2.76 -14.06 -11.09
C GLU A 7 -4.12 -14.65 -10.66
N PRO A 8 -4.36 -15.99 -10.69
CA PRO A 8 -5.59 -16.58 -10.14
C PRO A 8 -5.82 -16.27 -8.66
N ILE A 9 -4.77 -16.30 -7.84
CA ILE A 9 -4.86 -16.01 -6.41
C ILE A 9 -5.22 -14.53 -6.20
N LEU A 10 -4.58 -13.62 -6.93
CA LEU A 10 -4.85 -12.19 -6.84
C LEU A 10 -6.31 -11.90 -7.24
N ASN A 11 -6.78 -12.46 -8.35
CA ASN A 11 -8.15 -12.29 -8.84
C ASN A 11 -9.21 -12.83 -7.85
N ALA A 12 -8.89 -13.88 -7.09
CA ALA A 12 -9.76 -14.39 -6.03
C ALA A 12 -9.74 -13.49 -4.77
N LEU A 13 -8.58 -12.94 -4.40
CA LEU A 13 -8.40 -12.18 -3.15
C LEU A 13 -8.81 -10.71 -3.26
N LEU A 14 -8.65 -10.07 -4.43
CA LEU A 14 -9.02 -8.67 -4.65
C LEU A 14 -10.48 -8.34 -4.27
N PRO A 15 -11.52 -9.10 -4.68
CA PRO A 15 -12.89 -8.80 -4.27
C PRO A 15 -13.10 -9.00 -2.76
N LEU A 16 -12.44 -9.99 -2.15
CA LEU A 16 -12.55 -10.30 -0.72
C LEU A 16 -11.90 -9.23 0.18
N SER A 17 -10.98 -8.43 -0.35
CA SER A 17 -10.37 -7.31 0.39
C SER A 17 -11.39 -6.20 0.73
N ARG A 18 -12.48 -6.12 -0.03
CA ARG A 18 -13.58 -5.15 0.15
C ARG A 18 -14.74 -5.71 0.96
N ASP A 19 -14.57 -6.85 1.60
CA ASP A 19 -15.60 -7.47 2.44
C ASP A 19 -16.02 -6.51 3.58
N PRO A 20 -17.33 -6.43 3.91
CA PRO A 20 -17.82 -5.58 5.00
C PRO A 20 -17.27 -5.98 6.37
N ASN A 21 -16.81 -7.23 6.55
CA ASN A 21 -16.20 -7.68 7.78
C ASN A 21 -14.71 -7.28 7.83
N PRO A 22 -14.31 -6.37 8.76
CA PRO A 22 -12.94 -5.88 8.81
C PRO A 22 -11.91 -6.97 9.10
N ARG A 23 -12.31 -8.06 9.77
CA ARG A 23 -11.42 -9.19 10.05
C ARG A 23 -11.08 -9.94 8.77
N VAL A 24 -12.07 -10.22 7.93
CA VAL A 24 -11.86 -10.87 6.62
C VAL A 24 -10.98 -9.98 5.76
N ALA A 25 -11.33 -8.70 5.60
CA ALA A 25 -10.53 -7.75 4.85
C ALA A 25 -9.07 -7.68 5.34
N SER A 26 -8.85 -7.62 6.65
CA SER A 26 -7.50 -7.58 7.23
C SER A 26 -6.69 -8.86 6.97
N SER A 27 -7.30 -10.03 7.08
CA SER A 27 -6.64 -11.31 6.79
C SER A 27 -6.27 -11.40 5.31
N ILE A 28 -7.17 -10.99 4.41
CA ILE A 28 -6.92 -10.99 2.97
C ILE A 28 -5.79 -10.02 2.61
N LEU A 29 -5.75 -8.82 3.20
CA LEU A 29 -4.65 -7.86 3.02
C LEU A 29 -3.31 -8.42 3.50
N ASN A 30 -3.29 -9.15 4.62
CA ASN A 30 -2.07 -9.82 5.09
C ASN A 30 -1.65 -10.94 4.12
N SER A 31 -2.58 -11.74 3.61
CA SER A 31 -2.29 -12.76 2.60
C SER A 31 -1.78 -12.15 1.29
N LEU A 32 -2.29 -10.98 0.89
CA LEU A 32 -1.75 -10.23 -0.26
C LEU A 32 -0.33 -9.73 0.01
N ALA A 33 -0.01 -9.32 1.24
CA ALA A 33 1.35 -8.96 1.63
C ALA A 33 2.30 -10.16 1.48
N GLU A 34 1.93 -11.31 2.04
CA GLU A 34 2.70 -12.56 1.93
C GLU A 34 2.84 -13.02 0.47
N LEU A 35 1.80 -12.86 -0.33
CA LEU A 35 1.86 -13.12 -1.77
C LEU A 35 2.91 -12.22 -2.45
N ALA A 36 3.04 -10.96 -2.04
CA ALA A 36 4.06 -10.06 -2.57
C ALA A 36 5.48 -10.53 -2.22
N GLN A 37 5.68 -11.09 -1.01
CA GLN A 37 6.94 -11.69 -0.62
C GLN A 37 7.33 -12.89 -1.51
N VAL A 38 6.35 -13.73 -1.87
CA VAL A 38 6.59 -14.93 -2.70
C VAL A 38 6.65 -14.60 -4.19
N GLY A 39 5.86 -13.62 -4.64
CA GLY A 39 5.73 -13.21 -6.03
C GLY A 39 6.83 -12.27 -6.51
N GLY A 40 7.44 -11.48 -5.62
CA GLY A 40 8.55 -10.59 -5.95
C GLY A 40 8.25 -9.69 -7.16
N GLU A 41 9.13 -9.73 -8.16
CA GLU A 41 9.01 -8.92 -9.37
C GLU A 41 7.85 -9.31 -10.29
N ASP A 42 7.38 -10.56 -10.22
CA ASP A 42 6.26 -11.03 -11.05
C ASP A 42 4.94 -10.31 -10.66
N LEU A 43 4.90 -9.70 -9.46
CA LEU A 43 3.78 -8.87 -9.01
C LEU A 43 3.76 -7.48 -9.68
N LYS A 44 4.85 -7.02 -10.30
CA LYS A 44 4.95 -5.67 -10.90
C LYS A 44 3.82 -5.39 -11.89
N SER A 45 3.45 -6.39 -12.69
CA SER A 45 2.37 -6.31 -13.70
C SER A 45 0.98 -6.09 -13.07
N HIS A 46 0.80 -6.50 -11.81
CA HIS A 46 -0.47 -6.46 -11.10
C HIS A 46 -0.58 -5.28 -10.12
N LEU A 47 0.48 -4.47 -9.98
CA LEU A 47 0.50 -3.32 -9.06
C LEU A 47 -0.57 -2.29 -9.39
N GLY A 48 -0.97 -2.17 -10.66
CA GLY A 48 -2.01 -1.24 -11.10
C GLY A 48 -3.37 -1.51 -10.45
N GLU A 49 -3.69 -2.77 -10.17
CA GLU A 49 -4.96 -3.19 -9.56
C GLU A 49 -4.85 -3.34 -8.04
N LEU A 50 -3.68 -3.77 -7.55
CA LEU A 50 -3.44 -4.00 -6.13
C LEU A 50 -3.31 -2.69 -5.33
N MET A 51 -2.60 -1.69 -5.87
CA MET A 51 -2.30 -0.46 -5.16
C MET A 51 -3.56 0.36 -4.80
N PRO A 52 -4.54 0.57 -5.69
CA PRO A 52 -5.77 1.28 -5.34
C PRO A 52 -6.50 0.62 -4.16
N VAL A 53 -6.60 -0.71 -4.14
CA VAL A 53 -7.25 -1.47 -3.07
C VAL A 53 -6.54 -1.30 -1.72
N ILE A 54 -5.21 -1.33 -1.72
CA ILE A 54 -4.40 -1.10 -0.51
C ILE A 54 -4.60 0.34 -0.01
N ILE A 55 -4.58 1.33 -0.91
CA ILE A 55 -4.73 2.73 -0.53
C ILE A 55 -6.15 3.03 -0.03
N ASP A 56 -7.18 2.48 -0.66
CA ASP A 56 -8.57 2.58 -0.18
C ASP A 56 -8.69 2.00 1.24
N SER A 57 -8.08 0.83 1.47
CA SER A 57 -8.07 0.16 2.78
C SER A 57 -7.26 0.90 3.84
N LEU A 58 -6.29 1.71 3.41
CA LEU A 58 -5.46 2.53 4.29
C LEU A 58 -6.24 3.75 4.81
N GLN A 59 -7.08 4.35 3.95
CA GLN A 59 -7.92 5.51 4.29
C GLN A 59 -9.17 5.12 5.10
N ASP A 60 -9.52 3.83 5.13
CA ASP A 60 -10.68 3.31 5.87
C ASP A 60 -10.52 3.52 7.39
N GLN A 61 -11.27 4.49 7.93
CA GLN A 61 -11.25 4.80 9.36
C GLN A 61 -12.06 3.82 10.23
N SER A 62 -12.84 2.92 9.63
CA SER A 62 -13.72 2.00 10.36
C SER A 62 -12.99 0.96 11.20
N SER A 63 -11.75 0.60 10.85
CA SER A 63 -11.00 -0.44 11.55
C SER A 63 -9.49 -0.18 11.58
N SER A 64 -8.93 -0.11 12.79
CA SER A 64 -7.49 0.00 13.00
C SER A 64 -6.72 -1.24 12.51
N SER A 65 -7.29 -2.44 12.67
CA SER A 65 -6.68 -3.70 12.20
C SER A 65 -6.54 -3.73 10.68
N LYS A 66 -7.55 -3.22 9.96
CA LYS A 66 -7.53 -3.12 8.49
C LYS A 66 -6.45 -2.14 8.03
N ARG A 67 -6.33 -0.97 8.69
CA ARG A 67 -5.26 0.01 8.41
C ARG A 67 -3.86 -0.57 8.61
N VAL A 68 -3.63 -1.30 9.71
CA VAL A 68 -2.33 -1.95 9.97
C VAL A 68 -2.00 -2.97 8.88
N ALA A 69 -2.98 -3.80 8.49
CA ALA A 69 -2.79 -4.80 7.43
C ALA A 69 -2.50 -4.12 6.08
N ALA A 70 -3.20 -3.03 5.76
CA ALA A 70 -2.96 -2.23 4.55
C ALA A 70 -1.56 -1.62 4.53
N LEU A 71 -1.09 -1.02 5.64
CA LEU A 71 0.28 -0.49 5.75
C LEU A 71 1.33 -1.58 5.54
N ARG A 72 1.15 -2.74 6.18
CA ARG A 72 2.06 -3.88 6.00
C ARG A 72 2.08 -4.38 4.56
N ALA A 73 0.91 -4.50 3.94
CA ALA A 73 0.79 -4.88 2.53
C ALA A 73 1.53 -3.89 1.64
N LEU A 74 1.32 -2.57 1.83
CA LEU A 74 2.03 -1.53 1.08
C LEU A 74 3.55 -1.64 1.23
N GLY A 75 4.04 -1.83 2.46
CA GLY A 75 5.47 -1.98 2.74
C GLY A 75 6.06 -3.24 2.08
N GLN A 76 5.39 -4.37 2.17
CA GLN A 76 5.88 -5.62 1.57
C GLN A 76 5.84 -5.56 0.05
N VAL A 77 4.75 -5.06 -0.55
CA VAL A 77 4.64 -4.86 -1.99
C VAL A 77 5.76 -3.95 -2.49
N SER A 78 5.99 -2.82 -1.83
CA SER A 78 7.06 -1.89 -2.21
C SER A 78 8.45 -2.53 -2.08
N SER A 79 8.69 -3.27 -1.00
CA SER A 79 9.97 -3.91 -0.72
C SER A 79 10.30 -5.08 -1.65
N TYR A 80 9.33 -5.92 -1.98
CA TYR A 80 9.56 -7.17 -2.73
C TYR A 80 9.31 -7.02 -4.22
N ALA A 81 8.37 -6.19 -4.64
CA ALA A 81 8.14 -5.89 -6.05
C ALA A 81 9.07 -4.78 -6.56
N GLY A 82 9.95 -4.22 -5.72
CA GLY A 82 10.87 -3.15 -6.12
C GLY A 82 10.15 -1.89 -6.61
N PHE A 83 9.01 -1.57 -5.98
CA PHE A 83 8.15 -0.43 -6.32
C PHE A 83 8.47 0.70 -5.34
N VAL A 84 9.56 1.43 -5.59
CA VAL A 84 10.22 2.38 -4.69
C VAL A 84 10.30 3.73 -5.41
N ILE A 85 9.87 4.82 -4.79
CA ILE A 85 9.65 6.14 -5.43
C ILE A 85 8.47 6.16 -6.41
N GLU A 86 8.27 5.11 -7.23
CA GLU A 86 7.12 5.04 -8.14
C GLU A 86 5.77 5.10 -7.43
N PRO A 87 5.55 4.56 -6.19
CA PRO A 87 4.29 4.77 -5.48
C PRO A 87 3.92 6.24 -5.35
N TYR A 88 4.87 7.13 -5.04
CA TYR A 88 4.63 8.57 -4.93
C TYR A 88 4.49 9.28 -6.27
N THR A 89 4.97 8.65 -7.34
CA THR A 89 4.85 9.18 -8.70
C THR A 89 3.51 8.80 -9.32
N ARG A 90 3.07 7.54 -9.14
CA ARG A 90 1.82 7.00 -9.68
C ARG A 90 0.60 7.34 -8.82
N TYR A 91 0.79 7.49 -7.51
CA TYR A 91 -0.25 7.87 -6.56
C TYR A 91 0.20 9.11 -5.76
N PRO A 92 0.13 10.31 -6.35
CA PRO A 92 0.51 11.59 -5.75
C PRO A 92 0.08 11.81 -4.30
N TYR A 93 -1.17 11.48 -4.01
CA TYR A 93 -1.84 11.68 -2.73
C TYR A 93 -1.35 10.72 -1.62
N LEU A 94 -0.60 9.66 -1.97
CA LEU A 94 -0.14 8.67 -1.01
C LEU A 94 0.75 9.28 0.08
N LEU A 95 1.61 10.22 -0.29
CA LEU A 95 2.50 10.87 0.68
C LEU A 95 1.70 11.69 1.70
N ASP A 96 0.69 12.44 1.24
CA ASP A 96 -0.18 13.22 2.12
C ASP A 96 -1.02 12.33 3.04
N VAL A 97 -1.48 11.18 2.55
CA VAL A 97 -2.17 10.17 3.36
C VAL A 97 -1.26 9.64 4.46
N LEU A 98 -0.01 9.25 4.14
CA LEU A 98 0.94 8.73 5.14
C LEU A 98 1.31 9.80 6.19
N ILE A 99 1.55 11.05 5.75
CA ILE A 99 1.78 12.18 6.66
C ILE A 99 0.55 12.45 7.54
N GLY A 100 -0.65 12.38 6.94
CA GLY A 100 -1.92 12.50 7.64
C GLY A 100 -2.03 11.48 8.76
N ILE A 101 -1.76 10.20 8.47
CA ILE A 101 -1.77 9.12 9.45
C ILE A 101 -0.77 9.38 10.58
N LEU A 102 0.45 9.84 10.28
CA LEU A 102 1.44 10.15 11.31
C LEU A 102 0.99 11.26 12.26
N LYS A 103 0.24 12.25 11.75
CA LYS A 103 -0.27 13.39 12.53
C LYS A 103 -1.54 13.05 13.32
N SER A 104 -2.45 12.28 12.72
CA SER A 104 -3.79 12.03 13.29
C SER A 104 -3.86 10.79 14.18
N GLU A 105 -2.98 9.81 13.98
CA GLU A 105 -3.14 8.49 14.59
C GLU A 105 -2.57 8.42 16.03
N GLN A 106 -3.40 7.97 16.97
CA GLN A 106 -3.02 7.85 18.38
C GLN A 106 -2.23 6.57 18.65
N SER A 107 -2.46 5.51 17.86
CA SER A 107 -1.77 4.23 18.03
C SER A 107 -0.27 4.31 17.69
N PRO A 108 0.63 4.05 18.66
CA PRO A 108 2.07 4.03 18.40
C PRO A 108 2.48 2.96 17.39
N ALA A 109 1.74 1.85 17.34
CA ALA A 109 2.01 0.75 16.42
C ALA A 109 1.79 1.16 14.95
N ILE A 110 0.66 1.84 14.68
CA ILE A 110 0.35 2.33 13.33
C ILE A 110 1.34 3.41 12.91
N ARG A 111 1.69 4.34 13.81
CA ARG A 111 2.72 5.37 13.51
C ARG A 111 4.07 4.74 13.17
N LYS A 112 4.51 3.75 13.96
CA LYS A 112 5.78 3.04 13.71
C LYS A 112 5.78 2.31 12.37
N GLU A 113 4.67 1.65 12.03
CA GLU A 113 4.53 0.97 10.74
C GLU A 113 4.51 1.97 9.59
N THR A 114 3.82 3.10 9.75
CA THR A 114 3.77 4.17 8.73
C THR A 114 5.17 4.73 8.46
N MET A 115 5.96 5.00 9.51
CA MET A 115 7.36 5.43 9.36
C MET A 115 8.21 4.37 8.65
N ARG A 116 8.01 3.08 8.96
CA ARG A 116 8.70 1.98 8.29
C ARG A 116 8.37 1.95 6.80
N VAL A 117 7.09 2.05 6.45
CA VAL A 117 6.62 2.06 5.04
C VAL A 117 7.18 3.25 4.27
N MET A 118 7.16 4.46 4.85
CA MET A 118 7.77 5.62 4.23
C MET A 118 9.27 5.42 3.96
N GLY A 119 9.98 4.77 4.88
CA GLY A 119 11.39 4.41 4.71
C GLY A 119 11.61 3.36 3.60
N ILE A 120 10.71 2.40 3.44
CA ILE A 120 10.77 1.37 2.38
C ILE A 120 10.51 1.98 1.01
N ILE A 121 9.49 2.85 0.88
CA ILE A 121 9.16 3.50 -0.40
C ILE A 121 10.28 4.47 -0.83
N GLY A 122 11.09 4.93 0.13
CA GLY A 122 12.25 5.77 -0.13
C GLY A 122 11.94 7.26 -0.03
N ALA A 123 13.00 8.06 -0.01
CA ALA A 123 12.89 9.51 0.02
C ALA A 123 12.58 10.07 -1.38
N ILE A 124 11.64 11.01 -1.45
CA ILE A 124 11.40 11.82 -2.65
C ILE A 124 11.99 13.20 -2.43
N ASP A 125 12.62 13.75 -3.48
CA ASP A 125 13.14 15.12 -3.46
C ASP A 125 11.97 16.12 -3.31
N PRO A 126 11.97 16.98 -2.27
CA PRO A 126 10.94 17.99 -2.06
C PRO A 126 10.72 18.91 -3.26
N TYR A 127 11.76 19.20 -4.05
CA TYR A 127 11.65 20.05 -5.23
C TYR A 127 10.84 19.38 -6.34
N ARG A 128 11.04 18.07 -6.54
CA ARG A 128 10.25 17.29 -7.52
C ARG A 128 8.77 17.22 -7.14
N LEU A 129 8.48 17.23 -5.85
CA LEU A 129 7.12 17.27 -5.33
C LEU A 129 6.47 18.66 -5.59
N GLN A 130 7.18 19.75 -5.27
CA GLN A 130 6.70 21.13 -5.47
C GLN A 130 6.47 21.50 -6.94
N VAL A 131 7.37 21.10 -7.84
CA VAL A 131 7.21 21.36 -9.27
C VAL A 131 5.97 20.64 -9.82
N ARG A 132 5.64 19.45 -9.31
CA ARG A 132 4.45 18.71 -9.73
C ARG A 132 3.16 19.33 -9.19
N PHE A 133 3.12 19.72 -7.92
CA PHE A 133 1.96 20.44 -7.37
C PHE A 133 1.67 21.73 -8.14
N ARG A 134 2.70 22.45 -8.60
CA ARG A 134 2.54 23.64 -9.45
C ARG A 134 2.03 23.32 -10.86
N ALA A 135 2.48 22.21 -11.45
CA ALA A 135 2.05 21.80 -12.79
C ALA A 135 0.62 21.22 -12.85
N GLU A 136 0.02 20.86 -11.71
CA GLU A 136 -1.38 20.44 -11.60
C GLU A 136 -2.35 21.63 -11.31
N GLU A 137 -1.82 22.82 -10.99
CA GLU A 137 -2.59 24.05 -10.73
C GLU A 137 -2.75 24.96 -11.97
N ASP A 138 -1.99 24.71 -13.05
CA ASP A 138 -2.08 25.39 -14.36
C ASP A 138 -2.92 24.60 -15.38
#